data_AF-A0A4Q8M3Y2-F1
#
_entry.id   AF-A0A4Q8M3Y2-F1
#
_cell.length_a   1.000
_cell.length_b   1.000
_cell.length_c   1.000
_cell.angle_alpha   90.00
_cell.angle_beta   90.00
_cell.angle_gamma   90.00
#
_symmetry.space_group_name_H-M   'P 1'
#
loop_
_entity.id
_entity.type
_entity.pdbx_description
1 polymer ?
#
loop_
_entity_poly.entity_id
_entity_poly.type
_entity_poly.pdbx_seq_one_letter_code
_entity_poly.pdbx_strand_id
1 'polypeptide(L)'
;MQNDPRIADLRRRRDETLKAEENNVLRREHGPKLVQALSAATKYDLNIESFDVGKFPPFSLDWNGKLEDAGGLVKAYVNEEEVRSLLFCMERRSSCADGYVGILNNDYLGLSLVTGLSLQGMVESAQRSEDSVVFYPEGGEGAVVVDYYPSSPGDGYSVLVQGGKMIELFKECFVD
;
A
#
# COMPACT_ATOMS: atom_id res chain seq x y z
N MET A 1 -44.39 5.93 -5.13
CA MET A 1 -43.41 6.29 -6.19
C MET A 1 -42.55 5.08 -6.47
N GLN A 2 -42.70 4.45 -7.63
CA GLN A 2 -41.80 3.37 -8.06
C GLN A 2 -40.47 4.00 -8.49
N ASN A 3 -39.36 3.55 -7.93
CA ASN A 3 -38.02 3.92 -8.41
C ASN A 3 -37.86 3.35 -9.82
N ASP A 4 -37.80 4.22 -10.83
CA ASP A 4 -37.56 3.82 -12.22
C ASP A 4 -36.11 3.30 -12.33
N PRO A 5 -35.90 2.02 -12.66
CA PRO A 5 -34.57 1.43 -12.77
C PRO A 5 -33.69 2.11 -13.83
N ARG A 6 -34.28 2.78 -14.82
CA ARG A 6 -33.53 3.56 -15.84
C ARG A 6 -32.95 4.85 -15.26
N ILE A 7 -33.70 5.51 -14.36
CA ILE A 7 -33.24 6.71 -13.66
C ILE A 7 -32.11 6.34 -12.70
N ALA A 8 -32.22 5.20 -12.01
CA ALA A 8 -31.15 4.69 -11.15
C ALA A 8 -29.87 4.36 -11.94
N ASP A 9 -29.99 3.72 -13.11
CA ASP A 9 -28.84 3.41 -13.97
C ASP A 9 -28.17 4.67 -14.53
N LEU A 10 -28.96 5.67 -14.95
CA LEU A 10 -28.42 6.96 -15.41
C LEU A 10 -27.67 7.72 -14.31
N ARG A 11 -28.20 7.71 -13.07
CA ARG A 11 -27.51 8.30 -11.92
C ARG A 11 -26.19 7.61 -11.65
N ARG A 12 -26.19 6.27 -11.59
CA ARG A 12 -24.99 5.46 -11.40
C ARG A 12 -23.91 5.78 -12.44
N ARG A 13 -24.24 5.78 -13.74
CA ARG A 13 -23.29 6.08 -14.81
C ARG A 13 -22.71 7.50 -14.72
N ARG A 14 -23.55 8.47 -14.38
CA ARG A 14 -23.10 9.86 -14.19
C ARG A 14 -22.14 9.95 -13.01
N ASP A 15 -22.46 9.32 -11.89
CA ASP A 15 -21.63 9.35 -10.70
C ASP A 15 -20.31 8.59 -10.93
N GLU A 16 -20.33 7.48 -11.68
CA GLU A 16 -19.12 6.77 -12.15
C GLU A 16 -18.23 7.67 -13.04
N THR A 17 -18.84 8.45 -13.93
CA THR A 17 -18.10 9.37 -14.84
C THR A 17 -17.47 10.51 -14.06
N LEU A 18 -18.23 11.16 -13.15
CA LEU A 18 -17.72 12.24 -12.31
C LEU A 18 -16.56 11.76 -11.44
N LYS A 19 -16.69 10.57 -10.84
CA LYS A 19 -15.61 9.96 -10.06
C LYS A 19 -14.37 9.70 -10.91
N ALA A 20 -14.53 9.21 -12.15
CA ALA A 20 -13.40 9.00 -13.05
C ALA A 20 -12.70 10.31 -13.44
N GLU A 21 -13.46 11.39 -13.66
CA GLU A 21 -12.90 12.72 -13.91
C GLU A 21 -12.13 13.26 -12.71
N GLU A 22 -12.69 13.13 -11.50
CA GLU A 22 -12.04 13.52 -10.25
C GLU A 22 -10.73 12.74 -10.03
N ASN A 23 -10.75 11.41 -10.19
CA ASN A 23 -9.55 10.59 -10.06
C ASN A 23 -8.48 10.95 -11.10
N ASN A 24 -8.88 11.32 -12.32
CA ASN A 24 -7.93 11.81 -13.34
C ASN A 24 -7.26 13.14 -12.95
N VAL A 25 -7.99 14.04 -12.30
CA VAL A 25 -7.44 15.29 -11.77
C VAL A 25 -6.48 14.98 -10.63
N LEU A 26 -6.90 14.19 -9.63
CA LEU A 26 -6.07 13.80 -8.49
C LEU A 26 -4.79 13.08 -8.92
N ARG A 27 -4.88 12.17 -9.90
CA ARG A 27 -3.72 11.49 -10.50
C ARG A 27 -2.76 12.48 -11.13
N ARG A 28 -3.25 13.50 -11.84
CA ARG A 28 -2.39 14.50 -12.49
C ARG A 28 -1.70 15.41 -11.47
N GLU A 29 -2.42 15.82 -10.43
CA GLU A 29 -1.93 16.78 -9.44
C GLU A 29 -1.01 16.13 -8.40
N HIS A 30 -1.38 14.94 -7.90
CA HIS A 30 -0.68 14.29 -6.79
C HIS A 30 0.13 13.05 -7.20
N GLY A 31 -0.24 12.41 -8.31
CA GLY A 31 0.41 11.19 -8.79
C GLY A 31 1.93 11.32 -8.95
N PRO A 32 2.49 12.37 -9.57
CA PRO A 32 3.93 12.50 -9.73
C PRO A 32 4.71 12.48 -8.41
N LYS A 33 4.18 13.12 -7.35
CA LYS A 33 4.81 13.12 -6.01
C LYS A 33 4.79 11.70 -5.41
N LEU A 34 3.65 11.01 -5.49
CA LEU A 34 3.51 9.66 -4.95
C LEU A 34 4.40 8.65 -5.69
N VAL A 35 4.46 8.73 -7.02
CA VAL A 35 5.34 7.91 -7.85
C VAL A 35 6.80 8.11 -7.44
N GLN A 36 7.24 9.36 -7.30
CA GLN A 36 8.60 9.67 -6.88
C GLN A 36 8.90 9.18 -5.45
N ALA A 37 7.93 9.22 -4.54
CA ALA A 37 8.07 8.64 -3.22
C ALA A 37 8.24 7.12 -3.28
N LEU A 38 7.38 6.43 -4.02
CA LEU A 38 7.41 4.96 -4.18
C LEU A 38 8.68 4.44 -4.87
N SER A 39 9.33 5.25 -5.72
CA SER A 39 10.62 4.90 -6.31
C SER A 39 11.72 4.65 -5.27
N ALA A 40 11.58 5.14 -4.03
CA ALA A 40 12.53 4.84 -2.95
C ALA A 40 12.52 3.36 -2.52
N ALA A 41 11.41 2.65 -2.73
CA ALA A 41 11.30 1.22 -2.46
C ALA A 41 11.78 0.34 -3.62
N THR A 42 12.13 0.91 -4.77
CA THR A 42 12.41 0.15 -6.00
C THR A 42 13.82 0.35 -6.50
N LYS A 43 14.34 -0.65 -7.21
CA LYS A 43 15.67 -0.57 -7.84
C LYS A 43 15.74 0.46 -8.98
N TYR A 44 14.60 0.73 -9.61
CA TYR A 44 14.48 1.62 -10.75
C TYR A 44 13.45 2.69 -10.45
N ASP A 45 13.66 3.89 -11.00
CA ASP A 45 12.68 4.96 -10.92
C ASP A 45 11.39 4.55 -11.63
N LEU A 46 10.28 4.69 -10.91
CA LEU A 46 8.95 4.51 -11.47
C LEU A 46 8.50 5.77 -12.20
N ASN A 47 7.63 5.59 -13.19
CA ASN A 47 6.90 6.67 -13.83
C ASN A 47 5.40 6.49 -13.59
N ILE A 48 4.63 7.55 -13.82
CA ILE A 48 3.18 7.51 -13.57
C ILE A 48 2.48 6.51 -14.49
N GLU A 49 3.00 6.26 -15.69
CA GLU A 49 2.47 5.28 -16.65
C GLU A 49 2.71 3.82 -16.22
N SER A 50 3.58 3.58 -15.24
CA SER A 50 3.84 2.25 -14.69
C SER A 50 2.72 1.75 -13.77
N PHE A 51 1.86 2.67 -13.32
CA PHE A 51 0.76 2.37 -12.42
C PHE A 51 -0.56 2.18 -13.17
N ASP A 52 -1.20 1.03 -12.94
CA ASP A 52 -2.50 0.67 -13.52
C ASP A 52 -3.63 0.85 -12.50
N VAL A 53 -4.49 1.85 -12.73
CA VAL A 53 -5.68 2.15 -11.91
C VAL A 53 -6.72 1.03 -11.96
N GLY A 54 -6.77 0.27 -13.06
CA GLY A 54 -7.66 -0.87 -13.23
C GLY A 54 -7.15 -2.14 -12.54
N LYS A 55 -5.94 -2.12 -11.98
CA LYS A 55 -5.35 -3.28 -11.34
C LYS A 55 -5.95 -3.50 -9.95
N PHE A 56 -6.69 -4.59 -9.80
CA PHE A 56 -7.20 -5.00 -8.50
C PHE A 56 -6.07 -5.57 -7.62
N PRO A 57 -6.10 -5.29 -6.30
CA PRO A 57 -5.21 -5.94 -5.33
C PRO A 57 -5.30 -7.48 -5.44
N PRO A 58 -4.17 -8.19 -5.53
CA PRO A 58 -4.18 -9.64 -5.61
C PRO A 58 -4.56 -10.31 -4.29
N PHE A 59 -4.52 -9.57 -3.18
CA PHE A 59 -4.89 -10.01 -1.85
C PHE A 59 -5.83 -8.99 -1.20
N SER A 60 -6.90 -9.46 -0.55
CA SER A 60 -7.81 -8.59 0.19
C SER A 60 -7.25 -8.38 1.59
N LEU A 61 -6.82 -7.15 1.88
CA LEU A 61 -6.42 -6.76 3.23
C LEU A 61 -7.66 -6.70 4.13
N ASP A 62 -7.60 -7.38 5.27
CA ASP A 62 -8.56 -7.20 6.36
C ASP A 62 -8.11 -6.00 7.19
N TRP A 63 -8.55 -4.81 6.76
CA TRP A 63 -8.22 -3.53 7.39
C TRP A 63 -9.48 -2.71 7.64
N ASN A 64 -9.75 -2.42 8.92
CA ASN A 64 -10.91 -1.64 9.35
C ASN A 64 -10.59 -0.15 9.59
N GLY A 65 -9.54 0.38 8.96
CA GLY A 65 -9.09 1.77 9.12
C GLY A 65 -8.12 2.01 10.27
N LYS A 66 -7.79 0.96 11.03
CA LYS A 66 -6.76 0.93 12.08
C LYS A 66 -5.88 -0.29 11.90
N LEU A 67 -4.57 -0.09 11.80
CA LEU A 67 -3.62 -1.18 11.57
C LEU A 67 -3.48 -2.07 12.80
N GLU A 68 -3.60 -1.50 14.00
CA GLU A 68 -3.53 -2.22 15.27
C GLU A 68 -4.62 -3.29 15.45
N ASP A 69 -5.77 -3.09 14.80
CA ASP A 69 -6.93 -3.97 14.88
C ASP A 69 -6.99 -5.00 13.74
N ALA A 70 -6.03 -4.94 12.81
CA ALA A 70 -6.00 -5.81 11.65
C ALA A 70 -5.56 -7.24 12.03
N GLY A 71 -6.14 -8.25 11.38
CA GLY A 71 -5.66 -9.63 11.51
C GLY A 71 -4.24 -9.80 10.95
N GLY A 72 -3.46 -10.75 11.46
CA GLY A 72 -2.10 -11.03 10.96
C GLY A 72 -1.00 -10.65 11.94
N LEU A 73 0.20 -10.34 11.43
CA LEU A 73 1.29 -9.82 12.25
C LEU A 73 1.27 -8.30 12.20
N VAL A 74 1.21 -7.67 13.37
CA VAL A 74 1.15 -6.23 13.50
C VAL A 74 2.21 -5.75 14.47
N LYS A 75 2.93 -4.70 14.08
CA LYS A 75 3.79 -3.91 14.96
C LYS A 75 3.36 -2.46 14.78
N ALA A 76 2.52 -1.98 15.69
CA ALA A 76 1.93 -0.65 15.63
C ALA A 76 2.65 0.31 16.59
N TYR A 77 2.59 1.60 16.28
CA TYR A 77 3.16 2.66 17.13
C TYR A 77 4.62 2.40 17.45
N VAL A 78 5.45 2.31 16.41
CA VAL A 78 6.90 2.17 16.55
C VAL A 78 7.66 3.32 15.90
N ASN A 79 8.86 3.56 16.40
CA ASN A 79 9.76 4.55 15.84
C ASN A 79 10.45 4.05 14.55
N GLU A 80 11.15 4.96 13.88
CA GLU A 80 11.83 4.66 12.61
C GLU A 80 12.92 3.58 12.74
N GLU A 81 13.64 3.53 13.86
CA GLU A 81 14.71 2.55 14.06
C GLU A 81 14.15 1.13 14.20
N GLU A 82 13.08 0.98 14.96
CA GLU A 82 12.37 -0.28 15.16
C GLU A 82 11.77 -0.80 13.86
N VAL A 83 11.09 0.05 13.08
CA VAL A 83 10.49 -0.36 11.82
C VAL A 83 11.55 -0.77 10.78
N ARG A 84 12.69 -0.06 10.73
CA ARG A 84 13.80 -0.43 9.85
C ARG A 84 14.43 -1.76 10.25
N SER A 85 14.64 -1.99 11.54
CA SER A 85 15.12 -3.26 12.08
C SER A 85 14.21 -4.44 11.73
N LEU A 86 12.90 -4.26 11.90
CA LEU A 86 11.87 -5.24 11.54
C LEU A 86 11.91 -5.58 10.04
N LEU A 87 11.85 -4.56 9.18
CA LEU A 87 11.82 -4.75 7.73
C LEU A 87 13.14 -5.30 7.18
N PHE A 88 14.28 -4.97 7.82
CA PHE A 88 15.56 -5.61 7.52
C PHE A 88 15.53 -7.12 7.80
N CYS A 89 14.97 -7.55 8.93
CA CYS A 89 14.79 -8.97 9.23
C CYS A 89 13.91 -9.66 8.18
N MET A 90 12.79 -9.04 7.80
CA MET A 90 11.88 -9.57 6.80
C MET A 90 12.54 -9.69 5.42
N GLU A 91 13.25 -8.65 4.98
CA GLU A 91 13.92 -8.60 3.68
C GLU A 91 15.00 -9.69 3.55
N ARG A 92 15.72 -10.00 4.64
CA ARG A 92 16.68 -11.11 4.68
C ARG A 92 16.04 -12.49 4.54
N ARG A 93 14.76 -12.64 4.90
CA ARG A 93 14.04 -13.93 4.84
C ARG A 93 13.33 -14.16 3.52
N SER A 94 12.82 -13.10 2.88
CA SER A 94 12.09 -13.23 1.61
C SER A 94 12.97 -13.08 0.37
N SER A 95 14.21 -12.60 0.51
CA SER A 95 15.01 -12.02 -0.58
C SER A 95 14.27 -10.87 -1.28
N CYS A 96 14.95 -10.13 -2.17
CA CYS A 96 14.31 -9.05 -2.93
C CYS A 96 13.11 -9.61 -3.70
N ALA A 97 11.93 -9.06 -3.45
CA ALA A 97 10.69 -9.63 -3.93
C ALA A 97 10.15 -8.86 -5.14
N ASP A 98 9.78 -9.60 -6.17
CA ASP A 98 8.99 -9.07 -7.28
C ASP A 98 7.52 -9.04 -6.85
N GLY A 99 6.73 -8.11 -7.39
CA GLY A 99 5.33 -7.98 -7.01
C GLY A 99 4.73 -6.63 -7.35
N TYR A 100 3.62 -6.30 -6.70
CA TYR A 100 2.92 -5.03 -6.92
C TYR A 100 3.10 -4.10 -5.74
N VAL A 101 3.39 -2.83 -6.01
CA VAL A 101 3.47 -1.77 -5.00
C VAL A 101 2.45 -0.66 -5.30
N GLY A 102 1.97 0.00 -4.26
CA GLY A 102 1.11 1.17 -4.38
C GLY A 102 0.88 1.86 -3.04
N ILE A 103 -0.05 2.82 -3.06
CA ILE A 103 -0.55 3.49 -1.87
C ILE A 103 -1.89 2.86 -1.49
N LEU A 104 -2.02 2.49 -0.22
CA LEU A 104 -3.21 1.83 0.29
C LEU A 104 -4.41 2.80 0.30
N ASN A 105 -5.59 2.32 -0.07
CA ASN A 105 -6.81 3.14 -0.26
C ASN A 105 -6.68 4.30 -1.27
N ASN A 106 -5.63 4.33 -2.10
CA ASN A 106 -5.51 5.30 -3.18
C ASN A 106 -6.15 4.78 -4.47
N ASP A 107 -7.32 5.30 -4.82
CA ASP A 107 -8.13 4.80 -5.94
C ASP A 107 -7.84 5.47 -7.29
N TYR A 108 -6.87 6.39 -7.34
CA TYR A 108 -6.51 7.13 -8.56
C TYR A 108 -5.10 6.81 -9.10
N LEU A 109 -4.19 6.29 -8.26
CA LEU A 109 -2.86 5.87 -8.71
C LEU A 109 -2.89 4.43 -9.21
N GLY A 110 -3.50 3.50 -8.47
CA GLY A 110 -3.46 2.08 -8.77
C GLY A 110 -2.16 1.41 -8.32
N LEU A 111 -1.82 0.27 -8.94
CA LEU A 111 -0.66 -0.54 -8.58
C LEU A 111 0.36 -0.59 -9.72
N SER A 112 1.65 -0.61 -9.36
CA SER A 112 2.75 -0.84 -10.31
C SER A 112 3.39 -2.19 -10.05
N LEU A 113 3.63 -2.96 -11.11
CA LEU A 113 4.48 -4.15 -11.05
C LEU A 113 5.94 -3.69 -10.91
N VAL A 114 6.67 -4.27 -9.97
CA VAL A 114 8.06 -3.92 -9.68
C VAL A 114 8.91 -5.16 -9.52
N THR A 115 10.19 -5.04 -9.85
CA THR A 115 11.19 -6.08 -9.63
C THR A 115 12.20 -5.64 -8.59
N GLY A 116 12.56 -6.56 -7.69
CA GLY A 116 13.50 -6.34 -6.61
C GLY A 116 13.11 -5.20 -5.66
N LEU A 117 11.88 -5.23 -5.14
CA LEU A 117 11.42 -4.27 -4.14
C LEU A 117 12.22 -4.43 -2.83
N SER A 118 12.55 -3.29 -2.22
CA SER A 118 13.13 -3.22 -0.89
C SER A 118 12.08 -2.90 0.16
N LEU A 119 11.91 -3.82 1.12
CA LEU A 119 11.01 -3.60 2.26
C LEU A 119 11.48 -2.42 3.11
N GLN A 120 12.78 -2.25 3.31
CA GLN A 120 13.30 -1.07 4.01
C GLN A 120 13.05 0.23 3.24
N GLY A 121 13.13 0.20 1.91
CA GLY A 121 12.78 1.36 1.08
C GLY A 121 11.30 1.75 1.14
N MET A 122 10.41 0.85 1.59
CA MET A 122 9.02 1.20 1.86
C MET A 122 8.88 2.17 3.04
N VAL A 123 9.80 2.17 4.02
CA VAL A 123 9.81 3.16 5.12
C VAL A 123 9.97 4.56 4.58
N GLU A 124 10.97 4.75 3.72
CA GLU A 124 11.23 6.03 3.09
C GLU A 124 10.10 6.44 2.14
N SER A 125 9.53 5.46 1.42
CA SER A 125 8.38 5.71 0.56
C SER A 125 7.18 6.23 1.36
N ALA A 126 6.83 5.55 2.47
CA ALA A 126 5.72 5.92 3.34
C ALA A 126 5.91 7.31 3.97
N GLN A 127 7.13 7.59 4.43
CA GLN A 127 7.48 8.89 4.99
C GLN A 127 7.37 10.03 3.95
N ARG A 128 7.86 9.82 2.72
CA ARG A 128 7.81 10.82 1.65
C ARG A 128 6.40 11.02 1.09
N SER A 129 5.59 9.97 1.05
CA SER A 129 4.18 10.06 0.64
C SER A 129 3.29 10.64 1.75
N GLU A 130 3.71 10.54 3.01
CA GLU A 130 2.87 10.75 4.19
C GLU A 130 1.62 9.85 4.17
N ASP A 131 1.82 8.58 3.78
CA ASP A 131 0.73 7.64 3.50
C ASP A 131 1.15 6.19 3.72
N SER A 132 0.18 5.28 3.73
CA SER A 132 0.35 3.84 3.80
C SER A 132 0.84 3.25 2.48
N VAL A 133 2.06 2.72 2.47
CA VAL A 133 2.62 2.00 1.31
C VAL A 133 2.32 0.53 1.44
N VAL A 134 1.78 -0.07 0.39
CA VAL A 134 1.45 -1.49 0.34
C VAL A 134 2.27 -2.22 -0.71
N PHE A 135 2.74 -3.41 -0.37
CA PHE A 135 3.40 -4.35 -1.25
C PHE A 135 2.67 -5.70 -1.25
N TYR A 136 2.41 -6.21 -2.45
CA TYR A 136 1.86 -7.53 -2.69
C TYR A 136 2.90 -8.38 -3.43
N PRO A 137 3.52 -9.38 -2.79
CA PRO A 137 4.50 -10.22 -3.46
C PRO A 137 3.89 -10.99 -4.63
N GLU A 138 4.71 -11.28 -5.62
CA GLU A 138 4.36 -12.14 -6.74
C GLU A 138 3.83 -13.50 -6.23
N GLY A 139 2.71 -13.94 -6.80
CA GLY A 139 1.94 -15.09 -6.28
C GLY A 139 0.70 -14.69 -5.47
N GLY A 140 0.62 -13.46 -4.97
CA GLY A 140 -0.61 -12.89 -4.38
C GLY A 140 -1.04 -13.50 -3.04
N GLU A 141 -0.14 -14.16 -2.32
CA GLU A 141 -0.48 -14.93 -1.11
C GLU A 141 -0.42 -14.11 0.19
N GLY A 142 -0.51 -12.79 0.08
CA GLY A 142 -0.52 -11.87 1.21
C GLY A 142 -0.14 -10.43 0.82
N ALA A 143 0.14 -9.62 1.84
CA ALA A 143 0.55 -8.23 1.68
C ALA A 143 1.41 -7.78 2.87
N VAL A 144 2.32 -6.84 2.60
CA VAL A 144 3.01 -6.03 3.62
C VAL A 144 2.51 -4.60 3.48
N VAL A 145 2.14 -3.98 4.59
CA VAL A 145 1.81 -2.55 4.66
C VAL A 145 2.81 -1.90 5.61
N VAL A 146 3.37 -0.78 5.17
CA VAL A 146 4.14 0.15 6.00
C VAL A 146 3.37 1.45 6.02
N ASP A 147 2.83 1.79 7.17
CA ASP A 147 2.10 3.02 7.40
C ASP A 147 2.97 4.04 8.11
N TYR A 148 2.78 5.29 7.72
CA TYR A 148 3.44 6.43 8.33
C TYR A 148 2.41 7.51 8.60
N TYR A 149 2.36 7.96 9.85
CA TYR A 149 1.55 9.08 10.29
C TYR A 149 2.46 10.06 11.06
N PRO A 150 2.41 11.37 10.74
CA PRO A 150 3.21 12.34 11.46
C PRO A 150 2.71 12.49 12.90
N SER A 151 3.45 11.94 13.86
CA SER A 151 3.19 12.06 15.30
C SER A 151 4.27 12.89 16.01
N SER A 152 3.89 13.60 17.07
CA SER A 152 4.84 14.32 17.94
C SER A 152 4.34 14.29 19.40
N PRO A 153 5.12 13.74 20.36
CA PRO A 153 6.39 13.01 20.20
C PRO A 153 6.18 11.51 19.93
N GLY A 154 7.03 10.93 19.06
CA GLY A 154 7.27 9.48 18.99
C GLY A 154 6.27 8.63 18.18
N ASP A 155 6.79 7.51 17.67
CA ASP A 155 6.06 6.33 17.17
C ASP A 155 5.14 6.54 15.96
N GLY A 156 5.68 7.13 14.89
CA GLY A 156 4.98 7.50 13.66
C GLY A 156 4.84 6.38 12.61
N TYR A 157 5.18 5.13 12.94
CA TYR A 157 5.11 4.02 11.99
C TYR A 157 4.29 2.85 12.51
N SER A 158 3.66 2.13 11.59
CA SER A 158 3.04 0.83 11.83
C SER A 158 3.32 -0.13 10.67
N VAL A 159 3.51 -1.41 10.97
CA VAL A 159 3.69 -2.47 9.97
C VAL A 159 2.64 -3.54 10.15
N LEU A 160 2.05 -3.96 9.04
CA LEU A 160 1.14 -5.10 8.95
C LEU A 160 1.64 -6.10 7.92
N VAL A 161 1.56 -7.37 8.29
CA VAL A 161 1.73 -8.50 7.36
C VAL A 161 0.48 -9.37 7.43
N GLN A 162 -0.13 -9.60 6.26
CA GLN A 162 -1.24 -10.55 6.10
C GLN A 162 -0.92 -11.61 5.06
N GLY A 163 -1.65 -12.73 5.15
CA GLY A 163 -1.47 -13.90 4.30
C GLY A 163 -0.72 -15.01 5.04
N GLY A 164 -1.32 -16.22 5.09
CA GLY A 164 -0.84 -17.30 5.95
C GLY A 164 0.64 -17.67 5.71
N LYS A 165 1.08 -17.72 4.45
CA LYS A 165 2.49 -18.02 4.14
C LYS A 165 3.43 -16.90 4.53
N MET A 166 3.03 -15.63 4.37
CA MET A 166 3.85 -14.48 4.76
C MET A 166 3.96 -14.37 6.29
N ILE A 167 2.87 -14.63 7.00
CA ILE A 167 2.85 -14.70 8.46
C ILE A 167 3.82 -15.77 8.93
N GLU A 168 3.76 -16.99 8.40
CA GLU A 168 4.68 -18.06 8.77
C GLU A 168 6.15 -17.71 8.47
N LEU A 169 6.40 -17.03 7.35
CA LEU A 169 7.75 -16.59 6.95
C LEU A 169 8.32 -15.53 7.89
N PHE A 170 7.50 -14.58 8.34
CA PHE A 170 7.95 -13.38 9.06
C PHE A 170 7.69 -13.38 10.56
N LYS A 171 6.95 -14.36 11.11
CA LYS A 171 6.60 -14.40 12.55
C LYS A 171 7.79 -14.22 13.49
N GLU A 172 8.96 -14.76 13.14
CA GLU A 172 10.17 -14.67 13.96
C GLU A 172 10.82 -13.27 13.95
N CYS A 173 10.48 -12.40 12.98
CA CYS A 173 10.92 -11.01 12.96
C CYS A 173 10.08 -10.11 13.89
N PHE A 174 8.90 -10.56 14.30
CA PHE A 174 7.98 -9.85 15.20
C PHE A 174 8.14 -10.27 16.67
N VAL A 175 9.14 -11.09 16.98
CA VAL A 175 9.47 -11.48 18.36
C VAL A 175 10.45 -10.46 18.93
N ASP A 176 10.08 -9.84 20.06
CA ASP A 176 10.91 -8.89 20.80
C ASP A 176 12.20 -9.51 21.36
#